data_AF-A0A7J4HT05-F1
#
_entry.id   AF-A0A7J4HT05-F1
#
_cell.length_a   1.000
_cell.length_b   1.000
_cell.length_c   1.000
_cell.angle_alpha   90.00
_cell.angle_beta   90.00
_cell.angle_gamma   90.00
#
_symmetry.space_group_name_H-M   'P 1'
#
loop_
_entity.id
_entity.type
_entity.pdbx_description
1 polymer ?
#
loop_
_entity_poly.entity_id
_entity_poly.type
_entity_poly.pdbx_seq_one_letter_code
_entity_poly.pdbx_strand_id
1 'polypeptide(L)'
;MAKEVSWTLGMYMLAIIVGVLLIVWLFAPSGSFPQLRGIVSGIKDSVSVGAPELTAEKPAVSEVHQKELSALQSTIRSMIESPAENCFESYDGFTKLGEEGMKLEIKYDSREDKTYFDVWGGIGGKQKVTDSSFTVDHVRSCVIAGDETITSNFDQRFLSETDKTVPVEYKIADLVIAEDDGGIFRFTRNRIDYGSSFQDFEGHQWLFKPDSGHICFFPTVRSATIWSCEGGEAGGLAAFCFDSDETNGIPSKVRSGNLVRC
;
A
#
# COMPACT_ATOMS: atom_id res chain seq x y z
N MET A 1 -26.29 -35.11 -32.99
CA MET A 1 -25.61 -34.89 -34.29
C MET A 1 -25.47 -33.41 -34.67
N ALA A 2 -26.49 -32.55 -34.56
CA ALA A 2 -26.36 -31.14 -34.99
C ALA A 2 -25.35 -30.28 -34.18
N LYS A 3 -25.12 -30.58 -32.88
CA LYS A 3 -24.18 -29.83 -32.03
C LYS A 3 -22.70 -30.11 -32.33
N GLU A 4 -22.35 -31.32 -32.74
CA GLU A 4 -20.96 -31.69 -33.02
C GLU A 4 -20.47 -31.17 -34.37
N VAL A 5 -21.38 -31.05 -35.34
CA VAL A 5 -21.10 -30.45 -36.66
C VAL A 5 -20.81 -28.95 -36.54
N SER A 6 -21.47 -28.25 -35.61
CA SER A 6 -21.26 -26.81 -35.38
C SER A 6 -19.86 -26.52 -34.80
N TRP A 7 -19.40 -27.32 -33.85
CA TRP A 7 -18.09 -27.11 -33.22
C TRP A 7 -16.93 -27.45 -34.16
N THR A 8 -17.06 -28.53 -34.94
CA THR A 8 -16.05 -28.87 -35.96
C THR A 8 -15.96 -27.79 -37.04
N LEU A 9 -17.09 -27.27 -37.54
CA LEU A 9 -17.08 -26.15 -38.49
C LEU A 9 -16.39 -24.89 -37.91
N GLY A 10 -16.66 -24.58 -36.64
CA GLY A 10 -16.04 -23.44 -35.96
C GLY A 10 -14.52 -23.57 -35.83
N MET A 11 -14.03 -24.77 -35.50
CA MET A 11 -12.59 -25.07 -35.42
C MET A 11 -11.90 -24.96 -36.78
N TYR A 12 -12.53 -25.46 -37.86
CA TYR A 12 -11.98 -25.34 -39.21
C TYR A 12 -11.95 -23.88 -39.69
N MET A 13 -12.99 -23.09 -39.41
CA MET A 13 -13.02 -21.66 -39.72
C MET A 13 -11.92 -20.90 -38.98
N LEU A 14 -11.71 -21.17 -37.69
CA LEU A 14 -10.66 -20.54 -36.90
C LEU A 14 -9.27 -20.90 -37.45
N ALA A 15 -9.03 -22.18 -37.77
CA ALA A 15 -7.76 -22.64 -38.32
C ALA A 15 -7.45 -21.97 -39.69
N ILE A 16 -8.46 -21.80 -40.54
CA ILE A 16 -8.32 -21.10 -41.82
C ILE A 16 -7.96 -19.63 -41.60
N ILE A 17 -8.63 -18.95 -40.67
CA ILE A 17 -8.35 -17.53 -40.36
C ILE A 17 -6.92 -17.35 -39.85
N VAL A 18 -6.49 -18.20 -38.90
CA VAL A 18 -5.12 -18.16 -38.36
C VAL A 18 -4.09 -18.46 -39.46
N GLY A 19 -4.38 -19.42 -40.34
CA GLY A 19 -3.51 -19.75 -41.47
C GLY A 19 -3.33 -18.58 -42.44
N VAL A 20 -4.42 -17.88 -42.78
CA VAL A 20 -4.36 -16.69 -43.66
C VAL A 20 -3.55 -15.56 -43.01
N LEU A 21 -3.76 -15.31 -41.71
CA LEU A 21 -3.01 -14.29 -40.98
C LEU A 21 -1.50 -14.60 -40.92
N LEU A 22 -1.14 -15.86 -40.72
CA LEU A 22 0.26 -16.31 -40.73
C LEU A 22 0.91 -16.18 -42.11
N ILE A 23 0.19 -16.50 -43.19
CA ILE A 23 0.70 -16.34 -44.57
C ILE A 23 0.92 -14.86 -44.88
N VAL A 24 -0.02 -13.98 -44.50
CA VAL A 24 0.11 -12.52 -44.69
C VAL A 24 1.28 -11.97 -43.87
N TRP A 25 1.53 -12.50 -42.68
CA TRP A 25 2.65 -12.11 -41.84
C TRP A 25 4.01 -12.58 -42.40
N LEU A 26 4.08 -13.81 -42.92
CA LEU A 26 5.32 -14.42 -43.44
C LEU A 26 5.75 -13.88 -44.81
N PHE A 27 4.79 -13.53 -45.68
CA PHE A 27 5.07 -13.23 -47.09
C PHE A 27 4.89 -11.75 -47.49
N ALA A 28 4.52 -10.85 -46.57
CA ALA A 28 4.43 -9.43 -46.87
C ALA A 28 5.80 -8.72 -46.73
N PRO A 29 6.38 -8.13 -47.80
CA PRO A 29 7.78 -7.68 -47.81
C PRO A 29 8.13 -6.44 -46.96
N SER A 30 7.19 -5.87 -46.22
CA SER A 30 7.43 -4.72 -45.34
C SER A 30 6.20 -4.46 -44.47
N GLY A 31 6.27 -4.77 -43.17
CA GLY A 31 5.37 -4.29 -42.10
C GLY A 31 3.92 -3.99 -42.51
N SER A 32 3.15 -5.01 -42.87
CA SER A 32 1.80 -4.91 -43.46
C SER A 32 0.65 -4.75 -42.44
N PHE A 33 0.90 -4.11 -41.29
CA PHE A 33 -0.17 -3.70 -40.36
C PHE A 33 -1.26 -2.82 -41.01
N PRO A 34 -0.95 -1.94 -41.98
CA PRO A 34 -1.97 -1.12 -42.64
C PRO A 34 -2.92 -1.91 -43.55
N GLN A 35 -2.48 -3.02 -44.15
CA GLN A 35 -3.29 -3.82 -45.07
C GLN A 35 -4.22 -4.79 -44.32
N LEU A 36 -3.80 -5.27 -43.14
CA LEU A 36 -4.64 -6.03 -42.21
C LEU A 36 -5.87 -5.24 -41.74
N ARG A 37 -5.74 -3.91 -41.53
CA ARG A 37 -6.88 -3.04 -41.19
C ARG A 37 -7.98 -3.06 -42.27
N GLY A 38 -7.61 -3.11 -43.55
CA GLY A 38 -8.57 -3.11 -44.66
C GLY A 38 -9.41 -4.38 -44.76
N ILE A 39 -8.81 -5.54 -44.43
CA ILE A 39 -9.51 -6.84 -44.42
C ILE A 39 -10.42 -6.97 -43.20
N VAL A 40 -9.97 -6.50 -42.03
CA VAL A 40 -10.78 -6.51 -40.79
C VAL A 40 -11.94 -5.49 -40.87
N SER A 41 -11.76 -4.36 -41.57
CA SER A 41 -12.87 -3.43 -41.83
C SER A 41 -13.95 -4.01 -42.75
N GLY A 42 -13.60 -4.92 -43.66
CA GLY A 42 -14.58 -5.59 -44.53
C GLY A 42 -15.46 -6.61 -43.81
N ILE A 43 -15.04 -7.12 -42.65
CA ILE A 43 -15.83 -8.03 -41.79
C ILE A 43 -16.74 -7.23 -40.84
N LYS A 44 -16.44 -5.95 -40.63
CA LYS A 44 -17.18 -5.05 -39.71
C LYS A 44 -18.63 -4.81 -40.16
N ASP A 45 -18.92 -4.95 -41.45
CA ASP A 45 -20.26 -4.75 -42.00
C ASP A 45 -21.17 -5.98 -41.91
N SER A 46 -20.68 -7.13 -41.43
CA SER A 46 -21.46 -8.39 -41.41
C SER A 46 -21.41 -9.17 -40.10
N VAL A 47 -20.71 -8.67 -39.08
CA VAL A 47 -20.72 -9.29 -37.76
C VAL A 47 -20.84 -8.19 -36.70
N SER A 48 -21.96 -8.22 -35.96
CA SER A 48 -22.12 -7.47 -34.71
C SER A 48 -21.13 -8.01 -33.66
N VAL A 49 -19.85 -7.66 -33.79
CA VAL A 49 -18.83 -7.86 -32.76
C VAL A 49 -18.57 -6.50 -32.11
N GLY A 50 -19.54 -6.09 -31.31
CA GLY A 50 -19.29 -5.22 -30.18
C GLY A 50 -19.53 -6.08 -28.95
N ALA A 51 -18.48 -6.66 -28.36
CA ALA A 51 -18.57 -6.84 -26.91
C ALA A 51 -18.87 -5.43 -26.37
N PRO A 52 -19.89 -5.25 -25.51
CA PRO A 52 -20.13 -3.93 -24.93
C PRO A 52 -18.81 -3.44 -24.38
N GLU A 53 -18.44 -2.18 -24.69
CA GLU A 53 -17.33 -1.54 -23.98
C GLU A 53 -17.57 -1.84 -22.50
N LEU A 54 -16.69 -2.64 -21.91
CA LEU A 54 -16.67 -2.78 -20.47
C LEU A 54 -16.22 -1.42 -20.01
N THR A 55 -17.19 -0.55 -19.72
CA THR A 55 -16.98 0.67 -18.98
C THR A 55 -16.47 0.20 -17.63
N ALA A 56 -15.15 0.09 -17.52
CA ALA A 56 -14.50 -0.24 -16.27
C ALA A 56 -14.87 0.91 -15.34
N GLU A 57 -15.73 0.61 -14.39
CA GLU A 57 -16.14 1.56 -13.38
C GLU A 57 -14.87 2.04 -12.67
N LYS A 58 -14.69 3.37 -12.59
CA LYS A 58 -13.55 3.95 -11.90
C LYS A 58 -13.55 3.35 -10.48
N PRO A 59 -12.44 2.76 -10.01
CA PRO A 59 -12.39 2.21 -8.66
C PRO A 59 -12.74 3.34 -7.68
N ALA A 60 -13.84 3.15 -6.97
CA ALA A 60 -14.29 4.06 -5.95
C ALA A 60 -13.72 3.60 -4.61
N VAL A 61 -13.19 4.54 -3.84
CA VAL A 61 -12.78 4.30 -2.46
C VAL A 61 -14.01 4.46 -1.58
N SER A 62 -14.25 3.52 -0.68
CA SER A 62 -15.35 3.61 0.27
C SER A 62 -15.29 4.92 1.07
N GLU A 63 -16.43 5.46 1.51
CA GLU A 63 -16.46 6.68 2.32
C GLU A 63 -15.64 6.55 3.62
N VAL A 64 -15.59 5.34 4.18
CA VAL A 64 -14.81 5.03 5.38
C VAL A 64 -13.31 5.19 5.08
N HIS A 65 -12.80 4.54 4.04
CA HIS A 65 -11.39 4.64 3.66
C HIS A 65 -11.02 6.06 3.20
N GLN A 66 -11.91 6.78 2.53
CA GLN A 66 -11.67 8.19 2.17
C GLN A 66 -11.46 9.06 3.41
N LYS A 67 -12.27 8.86 4.46
CA LYS A 67 -12.13 9.58 5.72
C LYS A 67 -10.81 9.26 6.41
N GLU A 68 -10.40 7.99 6.43
CA GLU A 68 -9.14 7.55 7.03
C GLU A 68 -7.91 8.08 6.28
N LEU A 69 -7.94 8.06 4.94
CA LEU A 69 -6.89 8.65 4.10
C LEU A 69 -6.81 10.17 4.29
N SER A 70 -7.96 10.84 4.43
CA SER A 70 -8.01 12.27 4.72
C SER A 70 -7.47 12.58 6.12
N ALA A 71 -7.76 11.74 7.11
CA ALA A 71 -7.22 11.85 8.47
C ALA A 71 -5.70 11.73 8.45
N LEU A 72 -5.15 10.67 7.81
CA LEU A 72 -3.71 10.50 7.61
C LEU A 72 -3.08 11.72 6.94
N GLN A 73 -3.66 12.20 5.83
CA GLN A 73 -3.15 13.36 5.10
C GLN A 73 -3.13 14.62 5.99
N SER A 74 -4.19 14.83 6.76
CA SER A 74 -4.30 15.99 7.67
C SER A 74 -3.28 15.92 8.80
N THR A 75 -3.09 14.74 9.40
CA THR A 75 -2.11 14.50 10.46
C THR A 75 -0.68 14.67 9.95
N ILE A 76 -0.36 14.14 8.77
CA ILE A 76 0.97 14.32 8.18
C ILE A 76 1.27 15.80 7.96
N ARG A 77 0.30 16.57 7.43
CA ARG A 77 0.46 18.01 7.25
C ARG A 77 0.66 18.75 8.57
N SER A 78 -0.13 18.43 9.60
CA SER A 78 0.04 19.07 10.91
C SER A 78 1.40 18.77 11.53
N MET A 79 1.87 17.52 11.42
CA MET A 79 3.21 17.14 11.89
C MET A 79 4.31 17.91 11.16
N ILE A 80 4.18 18.15 9.86
CA ILE A 80 5.15 18.93 9.07
C ILE A 80 5.18 20.39 9.50
N GLU A 81 4.00 20.99 9.68
CA GLU A 81 3.85 22.38 10.11
C GLU A 81 4.32 22.61 11.55
N SER A 82 4.26 21.57 12.40
CA SER A 82 4.71 21.63 13.78
C SER A 82 6.23 21.83 13.88
N PRO A 83 6.74 22.80 14.64
CA PRO A 83 8.18 22.97 14.86
C PRO A 83 8.75 21.93 15.83
N ALA A 84 7.89 21.10 16.44
CA ALA A 84 8.33 20.07 17.37
C ALA A 84 9.09 18.94 16.64
N GLU A 85 10.13 18.44 17.31
CA GLU A 85 10.88 17.25 16.94
C GLU A 85 10.70 16.19 18.03
N ASN A 86 10.94 14.92 17.68
CA ASN A 86 10.61 13.78 18.52
C ASN A 86 9.15 13.82 19.03
N CYS A 87 8.22 14.16 18.14
CA CYS A 87 6.81 14.35 18.49
C CYS A 87 5.92 13.27 17.87
N PHE A 88 4.74 13.12 18.45
CA PHE A 88 3.77 12.08 18.13
C PHE A 88 2.42 12.68 17.77
N GLU A 89 1.73 12.09 16.81
CA GLU A 89 0.35 12.48 16.51
C GLU A 89 -0.48 11.28 16.08
N SER A 90 -1.77 11.32 16.41
CA SER A 90 -2.75 10.29 16.07
C SER A 90 -3.50 10.64 14.77
N TYR A 91 -3.82 9.64 13.95
CA TYR A 91 -4.58 9.81 12.69
C TYR A 91 -5.80 8.88 12.57
N ASP A 92 -6.29 8.34 13.69
CA ASP A 92 -7.43 7.41 13.82
C ASP A 92 -7.26 6.04 13.17
N GLY A 93 -6.30 5.92 12.26
CA GLY A 93 -5.88 4.66 11.69
C GLY A 93 -6.61 4.24 10.43
N PHE A 94 -6.49 2.95 10.09
CA PHE A 94 -7.10 2.33 8.93
C PHE A 94 -7.97 1.17 9.38
N THR A 95 -9.22 1.16 8.94
CA THR A 95 -9.96 -0.08 8.84
C THR A 95 -9.25 -1.02 7.85
N LYS A 96 -9.64 -2.28 7.83
CA LYS A 96 -9.03 -3.28 6.95
C LYS A 96 -9.07 -2.78 5.50
N LEU A 97 -7.90 -2.49 4.93
CA LEU A 97 -7.82 -1.80 3.62
C LEU A 97 -8.27 -2.71 2.46
N GLY A 98 -8.33 -4.02 2.61
CA GLY A 98 -8.55 -4.98 1.52
C GLY A 98 -9.81 -5.81 1.55
N GLU A 99 -10.89 -5.39 2.23
CA GLU A 99 -12.22 -5.93 1.90
C GLU A 99 -12.57 -5.66 0.41
N GLU A 100 -11.92 -4.69 -0.25
CA GLU A 100 -12.12 -4.34 -1.68
C GLU A 100 -10.81 -4.26 -2.51
N GLY A 101 -9.69 -4.79 -2.00
CA GLY A 101 -8.41 -4.79 -2.71
C GLY A 101 -7.67 -3.44 -2.73
N MET A 102 -7.80 -2.62 -1.68
CA MET A 102 -7.02 -1.39 -1.59
C MET A 102 -5.61 -1.62 -1.03
N LYS A 103 -4.68 -0.77 -1.46
CA LYS A 103 -3.36 -0.61 -0.83
C LYS A 103 -2.95 0.86 -0.86
N LEU A 104 -2.22 1.29 0.16
CA LEU A 104 -1.53 2.57 0.22
C LEU A 104 -0.04 2.33 -0.05
N GLU A 105 0.50 2.96 -1.07
CA GLU A 105 1.90 2.89 -1.43
C GLU A 105 2.54 4.25 -1.23
N ILE A 106 3.57 4.32 -0.39
CA ILE A 106 4.29 5.53 -0.04
C ILE A 106 5.69 5.45 -0.65
N LYS A 107 6.05 6.40 -1.53
CA LYS A 107 7.32 6.39 -2.25
C LYS A 107 7.98 7.74 -2.23
N TYR A 108 9.28 7.77 -1.95
CA TYR A 108 10.07 8.99 -2.05
C TYR A 108 10.79 9.10 -3.40
N ASP A 109 10.54 10.18 -4.14
CA ASP A 109 11.31 10.55 -5.33
C ASP A 109 12.39 11.57 -4.97
N SER A 110 13.63 11.09 -4.94
CA SER A 110 14.82 11.93 -4.70
C SER A 110 15.09 13.00 -5.76
N ARG A 111 14.49 12.90 -6.96
CA ARG A 111 14.66 13.89 -8.04
C ARG A 111 13.74 15.08 -7.86
N GLU A 112 12.53 14.84 -7.39
CA GLU A 112 11.54 15.90 -7.10
C GLU A 112 11.61 16.36 -5.64
N ASP A 113 12.27 15.60 -4.78
CA ASP A 113 12.29 15.77 -3.32
C ASP A 113 10.87 15.73 -2.71
N LYS A 114 10.10 14.72 -3.13
CA LYS A 114 8.70 14.52 -2.74
C LYS A 114 8.40 13.10 -2.34
N THR A 115 7.50 12.93 -1.38
CA THR A 115 6.88 11.64 -1.07
C THR A 115 5.47 11.59 -1.65
N TYR A 116 5.19 10.53 -2.38
CA TYR A 116 3.90 10.22 -3.00
C TYR A 116 3.18 9.20 -2.13
N PHE A 117 1.95 9.51 -1.76
CA PHE A 117 1.01 8.62 -1.07
C PHE A 117 -0.01 8.18 -2.11
N ASP A 118 0.30 7.09 -2.79
CA ASP A 118 -0.48 6.55 -3.88
C ASP A 118 -1.47 5.52 -3.36
N VAL A 119 -2.75 5.83 -3.57
CA VAL A 119 -3.84 4.93 -3.21
C VAL A 119 -4.16 4.08 -4.42
N TRP A 120 -4.16 2.77 -4.24
CA TRP A 120 -4.52 1.81 -5.28
C TRP A 120 -5.74 1.01 -4.84
N GLY A 121 -6.58 0.64 -5.80
CA GLY A 121 -7.81 -0.12 -5.61
C GLY A 121 -8.22 -0.90 -6.84
N GLY A 122 -9.49 -1.29 -6.87
CA GLY A 122 -10.07 -2.15 -7.90
C GLY A 122 -9.64 -3.61 -7.77
N ILE A 123 -10.08 -4.45 -8.70
CA ILE A 123 -9.82 -5.90 -8.66
C ILE A 123 -8.30 -6.17 -8.57
N GLY A 124 -7.87 -6.66 -7.40
CA GLY A 124 -6.48 -7.00 -7.09
C GLY A 124 -5.56 -5.80 -6.83
N GLY A 125 -6.08 -4.60 -6.53
CA GLY A 125 -5.29 -3.44 -6.10
C GLY A 125 -4.32 -2.91 -7.16
N LYS A 126 -4.71 -2.99 -8.44
CA LYS A 126 -3.86 -2.64 -9.59
C LYS A 126 -4.17 -1.28 -10.20
N GLN A 127 -5.25 -0.63 -9.78
CA GLN A 127 -5.68 0.63 -10.36
C GLN A 127 -5.43 1.78 -9.38
N LYS A 128 -4.68 2.79 -9.80
CA LYS A 128 -4.42 3.97 -8.97
C LYS A 128 -5.70 4.80 -8.86
N VAL A 129 -6.09 5.13 -7.63
CA VAL A 129 -7.18 6.05 -7.31
C VAL A 129 -6.60 7.45 -7.13
N THR A 130 -6.54 8.19 -8.24
CA THR A 130 -5.91 9.53 -8.26
C THR A 130 -6.54 10.50 -7.27
N ASP A 131 -7.87 10.48 -7.12
CA ASP A 131 -8.60 11.44 -6.28
C ASP A 131 -8.30 11.29 -4.78
N SER A 132 -7.76 10.15 -4.36
CA SER A 132 -7.36 9.88 -2.97
C SER A 132 -5.85 9.86 -2.76
N SER A 133 -5.07 9.98 -3.86
CA SER A 133 -3.62 10.05 -3.78
C SER A 133 -3.16 11.48 -3.49
N PHE A 134 -2.08 11.64 -2.71
CA PHE A 134 -1.55 12.97 -2.39
C PHE A 134 -0.02 12.97 -2.33
N THR A 135 0.57 14.15 -2.34
CA THR A 135 2.03 14.34 -2.29
C THR A 135 2.42 15.28 -1.17
N VAL A 136 3.63 15.08 -0.66
CA VAL A 136 4.24 15.87 0.41
C VAL A 136 5.67 16.20 0.02
N ASP A 137 6.05 17.47 0.17
CA ASP A 137 7.39 17.95 -0.18
C ASP A 137 8.37 17.77 0.99
N HIS A 138 9.64 17.47 0.69
CA HIS A 138 10.77 17.43 1.64
C HIS A 138 10.65 16.48 2.85
N VAL A 139 9.69 15.55 2.81
CA VAL A 139 9.49 14.54 3.86
C VAL A 139 9.77 13.16 3.29
N ARG A 140 10.37 12.30 4.11
CA ARG A 140 10.64 10.89 3.80
C ARG A 140 9.97 9.98 4.83
N SER A 141 9.58 8.78 4.40
CA SER A 141 9.06 7.78 5.33
C SER A 141 10.19 7.06 6.07
N CYS A 142 9.90 6.69 7.31
CA CYS A 142 10.70 5.77 8.13
C CYS A 142 9.81 4.74 8.81
N VAL A 143 10.43 3.76 9.44
CA VAL A 143 9.75 2.81 10.32
C VAL A 143 10.52 2.62 11.61
N ILE A 144 9.80 2.33 12.69
CA ILE A 144 10.38 1.90 13.97
C ILE A 144 10.35 0.37 14.02
N ALA A 145 11.18 -0.27 13.19
CA ALA A 145 11.24 -1.73 13.04
C ALA A 145 12.51 -2.18 12.33
N GLY A 146 13.11 -3.30 12.74
CA GLY A 146 14.26 -3.91 12.09
C GLY A 146 15.05 -4.77 13.07
N ASP A 147 16.35 -4.55 13.23
CA ASP A 147 17.12 -5.20 14.30
C ASP A 147 16.56 -4.87 15.70
N GLU A 148 16.81 -5.74 16.68
CA GLU A 148 16.41 -5.52 18.07
C GLU A 148 16.96 -4.21 18.64
N THR A 149 18.05 -3.70 18.07
CA THR A 149 18.71 -2.50 18.56
C THR A 149 17.83 -1.28 18.35
N ILE A 150 17.21 -1.09 17.18
CA ILE A 150 16.38 0.09 16.91
C ILE A 150 15.11 0.11 17.78
N THR A 151 14.38 -1.00 17.89
CA THR A 151 13.16 -1.05 18.71
C THR A 151 13.47 -0.93 20.20
N SER A 152 14.57 -1.56 20.66
CA SER A 152 15.07 -1.38 22.04
C SER A 152 15.51 0.05 22.32
N ASN A 153 16.20 0.71 21.39
CA ASN A 153 16.60 2.10 21.53
C ASN A 153 15.40 3.04 21.60
N PHE A 154 14.38 2.79 20.79
CA PHE A 154 13.14 3.56 20.81
C PHE A 154 12.42 3.40 22.16
N ASP A 155 12.21 2.16 22.62
CA ASP A 155 11.63 1.88 23.94
C ASP A 155 12.39 2.59 25.05
N GLN A 156 13.71 2.41 25.07
CA GLN A 156 14.58 2.98 26.09
C GLN A 156 14.54 4.50 26.11
N ARG A 157 14.53 5.15 24.94
CA ARG A 157 14.54 6.61 24.85
C ARG A 157 13.18 7.23 25.18
N PHE A 158 12.07 6.63 24.74
CA PHE A 158 10.75 7.27 24.76
C PHE A 158 9.77 6.67 25.77
N LEU A 159 9.90 5.39 26.10
CA LEU A 159 8.91 4.68 26.92
C LEU A 159 9.48 4.34 28.31
N SER A 160 10.73 3.87 28.36
CA SER A 160 11.43 3.46 29.58
C SER A 160 12.34 4.56 30.16
N GLU A 161 12.50 5.70 29.48
CA GLU A 161 13.21 6.92 29.97
C GLU A 161 14.68 6.70 30.37
N THR A 162 15.35 5.75 29.73
CA THR A 162 16.80 5.54 29.82
C THR A 162 17.50 6.31 28.70
N ASP A 163 18.32 7.30 29.09
CA ASP A 163 18.96 8.22 28.14
C ASP A 163 19.94 7.49 27.20
N LYS A 164 19.59 7.44 25.91
CA LYS A 164 20.37 6.78 24.86
C LYS A 164 20.44 7.62 23.60
N THR A 165 21.67 7.90 23.16
CA THR A 165 22.00 8.67 21.95
C THR A 165 22.33 7.72 20.78
N VAL A 166 21.33 6.94 20.37
CA VAL A 166 21.46 5.98 19.27
C VAL A 166 20.26 6.09 18.33
N PRO A 167 20.38 5.65 17.06
CA PRO A 167 19.28 5.71 16.11
C PRO A 167 18.06 4.95 16.64
N VAL A 168 16.87 5.49 16.37
CA VAL A 168 15.58 4.94 16.81
C VAL A 168 14.67 4.58 15.64
N GLU A 169 15.13 4.79 14.41
CA GLU A 169 14.35 4.61 13.20
C GLU A 169 15.17 4.05 12.04
N TYR A 170 14.48 3.37 11.13
CA TYR A 170 14.99 2.99 9.83
C TYR A 170 14.40 3.86 8.73
N LYS A 171 15.28 4.49 7.95
CA LYS A 171 14.90 5.27 6.77
C LYS A 171 14.67 4.33 5.61
N ILE A 172 13.55 4.50 4.92
CA ILE A 172 13.11 3.62 3.85
C ILE A 172 12.78 4.43 2.59
N ALA A 173 12.92 3.80 1.43
CA ALA A 173 12.59 4.44 0.15
C ALA A 173 11.10 4.26 -0.19
N ASP A 174 10.57 3.06 0.07
CA ASP A 174 9.22 2.65 -0.26
C ASP A 174 8.57 1.97 0.95
N LEU A 175 7.27 2.21 1.13
CA LEU A 175 6.43 1.58 2.15
C LEU A 175 5.08 1.21 1.53
N VAL A 176 4.62 -0.02 1.74
CA VAL A 176 3.31 -0.48 1.28
C VAL A 176 2.48 -0.92 2.47
N ILE A 177 1.30 -0.33 2.64
CA ILE A 177 0.28 -0.80 3.59
C ILE A 177 -0.85 -1.44 2.78
N ALA A 178 -1.14 -2.70 3.07
CA ALA A 178 -2.17 -3.46 2.39
C ALA A 178 -2.83 -4.46 3.36
N GLU A 179 -4.02 -4.95 3.03
CA GLU A 179 -4.54 -6.14 3.68
C GLU A 179 -3.91 -7.38 3.05
N ASP A 180 -3.48 -8.29 3.90
CA ASP A 180 -3.07 -9.64 3.51
C ASP A 180 -4.16 -10.62 3.92
N ASP A 181 -4.45 -11.60 3.05
CA ASP A 181 -5.54 -12.54 3.25
C ASP A 181 -5.26 -13.59 4.35
N GLY A 182 -4.11 -13.48 5.04
CA GLY A 182 -3.75 -14.31 6.19
C GLY A 182 -3.56 -15.78 5.84
N GLY A 183 -3.40 -16.09 4.54
CA GLY A 183 -3.18 -17.44 4.04
C GLY A 183 -4.27 -18.44 4.43
N ILE A 184 -3.88 -19.69 4.72
CA ILE A 184 -4.79 -20.84 4.92
C ILE A 184 -5.83 -20.62 6.04
N PHE A 185 -5.53 -19.77 7.02
CA PHE A 185 -6.40 -19.52 8.17
C PHE A 185 -7.30 -18.26 8.02
N ARG A 186 -7.18 -17.51 6.92
CA ARG A 186 -8.03 -16.38 6.55
C ARG A 186 -8.16 -15.27 7.60
N PHE A 187 -7.12 -15.04 8.40
CA PHE A 187 -7.09 -13.89 9.30
C PHE A 187 -6.65 -12.66 8.53
N THR A 188 -7.61 -11.88 8.03
CA THR A 188 -7.28 -10.65 7.32
C THR A 188 -6.85 -9.53 8.27
N ARG A 189 -5.72 -8.90 7.96
CA ARG A 189 -5.11 -7.81 8.75
C ARG A 189 -4.42 -6.81 7.84
N ASN A 190 -4.35 -5.56 8.31
CA ASN A 190 -3.44 -4.58 7.72
C ASN A 190 -1.99 -5.02 7.99
N ARG A 191 -1.19 -5.02 6.94
CA ARG A 191 0.22 -5.36 6.96
C ARG A 191 1.02 -4.28 6.25
N ILE A 192 2.26 -4.12 6.69
CA ILE A 192 3.21 -3.14 6.20
C ILE A 192 4.44 -3.85 5.62
N ASP A 193 4.83 -3.51 4.40
CA ASP A 193 6.08 -3.92 3.78
C ASP A 193 6.94 -2.69 3.53
N TYR A 194 8.20 -2.76 3.96
CA TYR A 194 9.19 -1.70 3.85
C TYR A 194 10.53 -2.25 3.31
N GLY A 195 10.47 -3.33 2.54
CA GLY A 195 11.63 -4.00 1.93
C GLY A 195 12.11 -5.26 2.66
N SER A 196 11.41 -5.67 3.72
CA SER A 196 11.75 -6.84 4.56
C SER A 196 10.64 -7.88 4.61
N SER A 197 9.68 -7.83 3.67
CA SER A 197 8.41 -8.57 3.63
C SER A 197 7.32 -7.99 4.53
N PHE A 198 6.07 -8.38 4.27
CA PHE A 198 4.92 -7.92 5.04
C PHE A 198 5.02 -8.34 6.51
N GLN A 199 4.81 -7.37 7.40
CA GLN A 199 4.68 -7.53 8.84
C GLN A 199 3.32 -7.00 9.31
N ASP A 200 2.87 -7.42 10.50
CA ASP A 200 1.60 -6.94 11.06
C ASP A 200 1.69 -5.43 11.35
N PHE A 201 0.60 -4.71 11.07
CA PHE A 201 0.49 -3.26 11.26
C PHE A 201 -0.69 -2.93 12.19
N GLU A 202 -0.57 -3.41 13.43
CA GLU A 202 -1.46 -3.07 14.55
C GLU A 202 -0.99 -1.74 15.17
N GLY A 203 -1.82 -1.01 15.91
CA GLY A 203 -1.40 0.30 16.46
C GLY A 203 -1.16 1.41 15.41
N HIS A 204 -1.66 1.21 14.19
CA HIS A 204 -1.63 2.09 13.03
C HIS A 204 -2.37 3.44 13.23
N GLN A 205 -2.60 3.87 14.47
CA GLN A 205 -3.27 5.12 14.81
C GLN A 205 -2.26 6.23 15.08
N TRP A 206 -0.97 5.91 15.23
CA TRP A 206 0.05 6.87 15.63
C TRP A 206 1.16 6.99 14.58
N LEU A 207 1.68 8.21 14.45
CA LEU A 207 2.88 8.54 13.69
C LEU A 207 3.92 9.19 14.61
N PHE A 208 5.19 9.04 14.24
CA PHE A 208 6.30 9.67 14.93
C PHE A 208 7.13 10.54 14.00
N LYS A 209 7.44 11.75 14.45
CA LYS A 209 8.31 12.68 13.75
C LYS A 209 9.62 12.83 14.54
N PRO A 210 10.70 12.14 14.15
CA PRO A 210 12.00 12.31 14.81
C PRO A 210 12.60 13.69 14.54
N ASP A 211 12.44 14.20 13.32
CA ASP A 211 13.03 15.45 12.84
C ASP A 211 12.12 16.13 11.79
N SER A 212 12.54 17.26 11.21
CA SER A 212 11.74 17.99 10.22
C SER A 212 11.56 17.30 8.86
N GLY A 213 12.36 16.27 8.54
CA GLY A 213 12.39 15.63 7.23
C GLY A 213 11.83 14.21 7.20
N HIS A 214 11.38 13.66 8.33
CA HIS A 214 10.94 12.27 8.39
C HIS A 214 9.64 12.08 9.17
N ILE A 215 8.81 11.14 8.70
CA ILE A 215 7.63 10.64 9.40
C ILE A 215 7.70 9.11 9.45
N CYS A 216 7.68 8.57 10.65
CA CYS A 216 7.85 7.15 10.90
C CYS A 216 6.52 6.46 11.20
N PHE A 217 6.38 5.28 10.62
CA PHE A 217 5.30 4.32 10.87
C PHE A 217 5.77 3.24 11.84
N PHE A 218 4.81 2.56 12.47
CA PHE A 218 5.09 1.50 13.43
C PHE A 218 4.59 0.14 12.94
N PRO A 219 5.44 -0.65 12.26
CA PRO A 219 5.22 -2.09 12.19
C PRO A 219 5.09 -2.65 13.61
N THR A 220 4.35 -3.74 13.74
CA THR A 220 4.10 -4.36 15.05
C THR A 220 4.38 -5.84 15.05
N VAL A 221 4.71 -6.32 16.24
CA VAL A 221 4.70 -7.73 16.54
C VAL A 221 3.62 -8.08 17.53
N ARG A 222 3.15 -9.32 17.40
CA ARG A 222 2.40 -9.98 18.45
C ARG A 222 3.38 -10.52 19.49
N SER A 223 3.75 -9.68 20.47
CA SER A 223 4.60 -10.12 21.58
C SER A 223 3.83 -11.05 22.52
N ALA A 224 4.51 -12.09 23.01
CA ALA A 224 3.97 -13.02 24.00
C ALA A 224 4.09 -12.50 25.43
N THR A 225 4.83 -11.40 25.65
CA THR A 225 5.13 -10.84 26.96
C THR A 225 4.70 -9.38 27.04
N ILE A 226 3.83 -9.07 28.01
CA ILE A 226 3.17 -7.75 28.19
C ILE A 226 4.12 -6.70 28.81
N TRP A 227 5.31 -7.11 29.27
CA TRP A 227 6.13 -6.27 30.17
C TRP A 227 7.09 -5.30 29.48
N SER A 228 7.24 -5.33 28.16
CA SER A 228 8.18 -4.48 27.42
C SER A 228 7.71 -4.16 26.01
N CYS A 229 7.86 -2.91 25.56
CA CYS A 229 7.47 -2.51 24.21
C CYS A 229 8.39 -2.99 23.09
N GLU A 230 9.46 -3.69 23.47
CA GLU A 230 10.40 -4.32 22.55
C GLU A 230 9.73 -5.43 21.73
N GLY A 231 9.92 -5.35 20.41
CA GLY A 231 9.31 -6.25 19.43
C GLY A 231 9.98 -7.61 19.24
N GLY A 232 11.08 -7.89 19.94
CA GLY A 232 11.94 -9.04 19.65
C GLY A 232 12.60 -9.00 18.25
N GLU A 233 13.35 -10.06 17.91
CA GLU A 233 14.13 -10.13 16.67
C GLU A 233 13.27 -9.94 15.39
N ALA A 234 13.63 -8.92 14.60
CA ALA A 234 13.14 -8.59 13.25
C ALA A 234 11.76 -7.95 13.11
N GLY A 235 11.09 -7.60 14.21
CA GLY A 235 9.76 -7.01 14.18
C GLY A 235 9.65 -5.68 14.92
N GLY A 236 8.74 -4.81 14.46
CA GLY A 236 8.49 -3.50 15.08
C GLY A 236 7.93 -3.60 16.51
N LEU A 237 7.48 -2.49 17.10
CA LEU A 237 7.06 -2.45 18.51
C LEU A 237 5.94 -3.45 18.84
N ALA A 238 5.87 -3.88 20.10
CA ALA A 238 4.78 -4.75 20.53
C ALA A 238 3.41 -4.05 20.38
N ALA A 239 2.38 -4.76 19.90
CA ALA A 239 1.08 -4.15 19.62
C ALA A 239 0.41 -3.48 20.85
N PHE A 240 0.67 -3.99 22.07
CA PHE A 240 0.12 -3.41 23.31
C PHE A 240 0.71 -2.04 23.66
N CYS A 241 1.81 -1.61 23.03
CA CYS A 241 2.38 -0.27 23.20
C CYS A 241 1.47 0.85 22.70
N PHE A 242 0.46 0.48 21.93
CA PHE A 242 -0.54 1.38 21.38
C PHE A 242 -1.88 1.27 22.13
N ASP A 243 -1.97 0.45 23.17
CA ASP A 243 -3.13 0.43 24.06
C ASP A 243 -3.12 1.67 24.96
N SER A 244 -4.28 2.31 25.09
CA SER A 244 -4.43 3.50 25.92
C SER A 244 -4.42 3.23 27.42
N ASP A 245 -4.66 1.98 27.81
CA ASP A 245 -4.65 1.54 29.21
C ASP A 245 -3.24 1.18 29.68
N GLU A 246 -2.30 1.02 28.74
CA GLU A 246 -0.93 0.64 29.06
C GLU A 246 -0.12 1.85 29.50
N THR A 247 0.35 1.84 30.75
CA THR A 247 1.06 2.97 31.38
C THR A 247 2.34 3.36 30.64
N ASN A 248 3.00 2.39 30.02
CA ASN A 248 4.21 2.60 29.23
C ASN A 248 3.94 2.70 27.72
N GLY A 249 2.67 2.69 27.30
CA GLY A 249 2.30 2.87 25.90
C GLY A 249 2.44 4.32 25.42
N ILE A 250 2.62 4.48 24.11
CA ILE A 250 2.69 5.79 23.45
C ILE A 250 1.48 6.68 23.80
N PRO A 251 0.22 6.20 23.71
CA PRO A 251 -0.93 7.05 24.01
C PRO A 251 -0.94 7.58 25.45
N SER A 252 -0.56 6.74 26.41
CA SER A 252 -0.52 7.10 27.83
C SER A 252 0.60 8.10 28.14
N LYS A 253 1.78 7.90 27.54
CA LYS A 253 2.92 8.82 27.68
C LYS A 253 2.67 10.18 27.03
N VAL A 254 2.00 10.23 25.87
CA VAL A 254 1.55 11.51 25.27
C VAL A 254 0.51 12.20 26.15
N ARG A 255 -0.48 11.46 26.67
CA ARG A 255 -1.53 12.02 27.54
C ARG A 255 -0.99 12.57 28.86
N SER A 256 0.03 11.95 29.42
CA SER A 256 0.69 12.39 30.66
C SER A 256 1.73 13.50 30.44
N GLY A 257 2.03 13.87 29.19
CA GLY A 257 3.00 14.90 28.85
C GLY A 257 4.46 14.44 28.88
N ASN A 258 4.70 13.13 28.99
CA ASN A 258 6.05 12.55 28.94
C ASN A 258 6.56 12.42 27.50
N LEU A 259 5.64 12.32 26.52
CA LEU A 259 5.95 12.45 25.10
C LEU A 259 5.33 13.72 24.52
N VAL A 260 6.05 14.33 23.59
CA VAL A 260 5.63 15.56 22.93
C VAL A 260 4.60 15.25 21.85
N ARG A 261 3.48 15.96 21.87
CA ARG A 261 2.51 15.94 20.78
C ARG A 261 2.93 16.93 19.69
N CYS A 262 2.82 16.53 18.42
CA CYS A 262 2.97 17.47 17.31
C CYS A 262 1.77 18.42 17.26
#